data_AF-A0A0G1UZY9-F1
#
_entry.id   AF-A0A0G1UZY9-F1
#
_cell.length_a   1.000
_cell.length_b   1.000
_cell.length_c   1.000
_cell.angle_alpha   90.00
_cell.angle_beta   90.00
_cell.angle_gamma   90.00
#
_symmetry.space_group_name_H-M   'P 1'
#
loop_
_entity.id
_entity.type
_entity.pdbx_description
1 polymer ?
#
loop_
_entity_poly.entity_id
_entity_poly.type
_entity_poly.pdbx_seq_one_letter_code
_entity_poly.pdbx_strand_id
1 'polypeptide(L)'
;MQTINLKKFGTVLISRPEGLEAFRAIRPSLNTSQPVAVDFEGVLTVTSGWFDEFLTNLAEHFSGRVELLPTANASVRAVLPVLAVQRDDAAAGVLKRAMTVMNLPTLS
;
A
#
# COMPACT_ATOMS: atom_id res chain seq x y z
N MET A 1 8.94 13.31 -6.16
CA MET A 1 8.19 12.15 -5.65
C MET A 1 7.57 11.42 -6.83
N GLN A 2 7.75 10.11 -6.91
CA GLN A 2 7.16 9.28 -7.96
C GLN A 2 5.86 8.62 -7.47
N THR A 3 4.91 8.34 -8.38
CA THR A 3 3.61 7.76 -8.03
C THR A 3 3.38 6.41 -8.73
N ILE A 4 3.09 5.39 -7.94
CA ILE A 4 2.67 4.07 -8.42
C ILE A 4 1.14 4.06 -8.52
N ASN A 5 0.62 3.84 -9.72
CA ASN A 5 -0.81 3.71 -9.97
C ASN A 5 -1.21 2.24 -9.86
N LEU A 6 -1.92 1.84 -8.80
CA LEU A 6 -2.24 0.43 -8.58
C LEU A 6 -3.11 -0.18 -9.67
N LYS A 7 -3.95 0.63 -10.35
CA LYS A 7 -4.75 0.18 -11.51
C LYS A 7 -3.92 -0.47 -12.63
N LYS A 8 -2.61 -0.20 -12.71
CA LYS A 8 -1.71 -0.82 -13.70
C LYS A 8 -1.50 -2.32 -13.47
N PHE A 9 -1.80 -2.83 -12.27
CA PHE A 9 -1.72 -4.25 -11.94
C PHE A 9 -3.09 -4.96 -12.03
N GLY A 10 -4.14 -4.24 -12.43
CA GLY A 10 -5.52 -4.68 -12.41
C GLY A 10 -6.39 -3.78 -11.54
N THR A 11 -7.71 -3.97 -11.65
CA THR A 11 -8.70 -3.22 -10.87
C THR A 11 -9.27 -4.04 -9.70
N VAL A 12 -9.07 -5.36 -9.72
CA VAL A 12 -9.45 -6.31 -8.68
C VAL A 12 -8.17 -6.98 -8.18
N LEU A 13 -7.70 -6.60 -6.99
CA LEU A 13 -6.37 -6.93 -6.47
C LEU A 13 -6.49 -7.87 -5.26
N ILE A 14 -6.60 -9.18 -5.49
CA ILE A 14 -7.08 -10.11 -4.46
C ILE A 14 -6.08 -11.21 -4.04
N SER A 15 -5.13 -11.57 -4.91
CA SER A 15 -4.23 -12.70 -4.70
C SER A 15 -2.91 -12.28 -4.04
N ARG A 16 -2.55 -12.88 -2.90
CA ARG A 16 -1.30 -12.55 -2.19
C ARG A 16 -0.04 -12.69 -3.08
N PRO A 17 0.18 -13.80 -3.83
CA PRO A 17 1.31 -13.91 -4.76
C PRO A 17 1.36 -12.79 -5.80
N GLU A 18 0.21 -12.32 -6.29
CA GLU A 18 0.17 -11.23 -7.29
C GLU A 18 0.63 -9.89 -6.72
N GLY A 19 0.48 -9.67 -5.41
CA GLY A 19 1.03 -8.48 -4.72
C GLY A 19 2.55 -8.43 -4.79
N LEU A 20 3.22 -9.58 -4.58
CA LEU A 20 4.67 -9.71 -4.73
C LEU A 20 5.11 -9.51 -6.18
N GLU A 21 4.40 -10.13 -7.13
CA GLU A 21 4.72 -10.00 -8.56
C GLU A 21 4.53 -8.56 -9.06
N ALA A 22 3.49 -7.85 -8.58
CA ALA A 22 3.30 -6.43 -8.87
C ALA A 22 4.50 -5.60 -8.42
N PHE A 23 5.00 -5.81 -7.19
CA PHE A 23 6.21 -5.14 -6.71
C PHE A 23 7.44 -5.49 -7.57
N ARG A 24 7.67 -6.78 -7.85
CA ARG A 24 8.80 -7.26 -8.67
C ARG A 24 8.82 -6.63 -10.06
N ALA A 25 7.65 -6.48 -10.67
CA ALA A 25 7.51 -5.89 -12.00
C ALA A 25 7.94 -4.42 -12.04
N ILE A 26 7.61 -3.63 -11.01
CA ILE A 26 7.97 -2.19 -10.97
C ILE A 26 9.34 -1.91 -10.37
N ARG A 27 9.86 -2.77 -9.48
CA ARG A 27 11.09 -2.54 -8.72
C ARG A 27 12.25 -2.00 -9.56
N PRO A 28 12.57 -2.52 -10.76
CA PRO A 28 13.70 -2.01 -11.57
C PRO A 28 13.55 -0.55 -12.01
N SER A 29 12.32 -0.01 -12.02
CA SER A 29 12.01 1.36 -12.44
C SER A 29 11.94 2.36 -11.28
N LEU A 30 12.08 1.89 -10.03
CA LEU A 30 11.90 2.73 -8.85
C LEU A 30 13.19 3.49 -8.50
N ASN A 31 13.08 4.81 -8.35
CA ASN A 31 14.17 5.66 -7.88
C ASN A 31 14.04 5.87 -6.36
N THR A 32 14.82 5.12 -5.59
CA THR A 32 14.80 5.17 -4.12
C THR A 32 15.41 6.43 -3.52
N SER A 33 16.05 7.31 -4.31
CA SER A 33 16.56 8.61 -3.81
C SER A 33 15.44 9.57 -3.38
N GLN A 34 14.20 9.34 -3.84
CA GLN A 34 13.03 10.12 -3.45
C GLN A 34 11.95 9.22 -2.82
N PRO A 35 11.04 9.78 -1.98
CA PRO A 35 9.85 9.07 -1.54
C PRO A 35 8.95 8.64 -2.72
N VAL A 36 8.09 7.66 -2.45
CA VAL A 36 7.09 7.14 -3.39
C VAL A 36 5.68 7.25 -2.83
N ALA A 37 4.73 7.57 -3.69
CA ALA A 37 3.31 7.56 -3.38
C ALA A 37 2.59 6.37 -4.07
N VAL A 38 1.60 5.80 -3.40
CA VAL A 38 0.70 4.77 -3.94
C VAL A 38 -0.66 5.40 -4.19
N ASP A 39 -1.12 5.33 -5.43
CA ASP A 39 -2.41 5.82 -5.89
C ASP A 39 -3.39 4.67 -6.12
N PHE A 40 -4.58 4.80 -5.54
CA PHE A 40 -5.68 3.83 -5.58
C PHE A 40 -6.74 4.19 -6.63
N GLU A 41 -6.57 5.29 -7.39
CA GLU A 41 -7.51 5.65 -8.45
C GLU A 41 -7.67 4.49 -9.45
N GLY A 42 -8.92 4.16 -9.78
CA GLY A 42 -9.27 3.07 -10.70
C GLY A 42 -9.23 1.66 -10.08
N VAL A 43 -8.81 1.51 -8.83
CA VAL A 43 -8.97 0.24 -8.10
C VAL A 43 -10.43 0.08 -7.68
N LEU A 44 -11.02 -1.08 -7.98
CA LEU A 44 -12.37 -1.46 -7.55
C LEU A 44 -12.32 -2.18 -6.20
N THR A 45 -11.44 -3.16 -6.05
CA THR A 45 -11.28 -3.89 -4.78
C THR A 45 -9.85 -4.32 -4.52
N VAL A 46 -9.48 -4.42 -3.24
CA VAL A 46 -8.21 -4.96 -2.76
C VAL A 46 -8.43 -5.83 -1.52
N THR A 47 -7.72 -6.96 -1.41
CA THR A 47 -7.70 -7.79 -0.18
C THR A 47 -6.52 -7.43 0.72
N SER A 48 -6.63 -7.79 2.00
CA SER A 48 -5.53 -7.63 2.96
C SER A 48 -4.27 -8.37 2.51
N GLY A 49 -4.40 -9.61 2.04
CA GLY A 49 -3.26 -10.42 1.60
C GLY A 49 -2.52 -9.85 0.40
N TRP A 50 -3.23 -9.33 -0.61
CA TRP A 50 -2.58 -8.68 -1.76
C TRP A 50 -1.84 -7.40 -1.32
N PHE A 51 -2.52 -6.54 -0.55
CA PHE A 51 -1.97 -5.25 -0.19
C PHE A 51 -0.83 -5.35 0.84
N ASP A 52 -0.94 -6.28 1.78
CA ASP A 52 0.12 -6.60 2.74
C ASP A 52 1.41 -6.89 2.00
N GLU A 53 1.40 -7.90 1.13
CA GLU A 53 2.59 -8.37 0.43
C GLU A 53 3.23 -7.28 -0.45
N PHE A 54 2.40 -6.52 -1.18
CA PHE A 54 2.89 -5.40 -1.98
C PHE A 54 3.50 -4.30 -1.10
N LEU A 55 2.81 -3.90 -0.03
CA LEU A 55 3.22 -2.80 0.83
C LEU A 55 4.47 -3.13 1.64
N THR A 56 4.64 -4.36 2.14
CA THR A 56 5.83 -4.77 2.88
C THR A 56 7.08 -4.58 2.04
N ASN A 57 7.09 -5.18 0.85
CA ASN A 57 8.23 -5.13 -0.05
C ASN A 57 8.52 -3.69 -0.50
N LEU A 58 7.48 -2.89 -0.75
CA LEU A 58 7.63 -1.49 -1.11
C LEU A 58 8.18 -0.65 0.06
N ALA A 59 7.65 -0.83 1.27
CA ALA A 59 8.10 -0.11 2.45
C ALA A 59 9.54 -0.43 2.81
N GLU A 60 9.95 -1.70 2.75
CA GLU A 60 11.34 -2.11 2.94
C GLU A 60 12.26 -1.48 1.90
N HIS A 61 11.86 -1.52 0.62
CA HIS A 61 12.66 -0.96 -0.48
C HIS A 61 12.89 0.56 -0.37
N PHE A 62 11.96 1.29 0.24
CA PHE A 62 12.05 2.74 0.47
C PHE A 62 12.42 3.12 1.91
N SER A 63 12.74 2.15 2.77
CA SER A 63 12.99 2.37 4.21
C SER A 63 11.86 3.15 4.90
N GLY A 64 10.62 2.78 4.59
CA GLY A 64 9.41 3.38 5.15
C GLY A 64 9.00 4.72 4.52
N ARG A 65 9.74 5.26 3.54
CA ARG A 65 9.40 6.51 2.82
C ARG A 65 8.35 6.29 1.71
N VAL A 66 7.23 5.71 2.12
CA VAL A 66 6.06 5.45 1.29
C VAL A 66 4.89 6.28 1.82
N GLU A 67 4.14 6.88 0.91
CA GLU A 67 2.88 7.59 1.17
C GLU A 67 1.72 6.86 0.49
N LEU A 68 0.60 6.70 1.21
CA LEU A 68 -0.64 6.18 0.64
C LEU A 68 -1.56 7.37 0.37
N LEU A 69 -1.88 7.64 -0.89
CA LEU A 69 -2.75 8.77 -1.23
C LEU A 69 -4.16 8.54 -0.66
N PRO A 70 -4.84 9.59 -0.16
CA PRO A 70 -6.20 9.49 0.34
C PRO A 70 -7.15 8.87 -0.69
N THR A 71 -8.04 7.99 -0.24
CA THR A 71 -9.04 7.38 -1.11
C THR A 71 -10.38 7.19 -0.40
N ALA A 72 -11.46 7.25 -1.20
CA ALA A 72 -12.80 6.87 -0.79
C ALA A 72 -13.11 5.38 -1.05
N ASN A 73 -12.19 4.62 -1.67
CA ASN A 73 -12.39 3.21 -1.94
C ASN A 73 -12.58 2.43 -0.62
N ALA A 74 -13.73 1.79 -0.48
CA ALA A 74 -14.12 1.11 0.75
C ALA A 74 -13.23 -0.08 1.11
N SER A 75 -12.77 -0.88 0.13
CA SER A 75 -11.91 -2.03 0.41
C SER A 75 -10.52 -1.59 0.89
N VAL A 76 -9.96 -0.53 0.29
CA VAL A 76 -8.69 0.04 0.76
C VAL A 76 -8.83 0.51 2.21
N ARG A 77 -9.85 1.33 2.49
CA ARG A 77 -10.10 1.86 3.84
C ARG A 77 -10.35 0.76 4.87
N ALA A 78 -10.95 -0.36 4.48
CA ALA A 78 -11.18 -1.51 5.37
C ALA A 78 -9.89 -2.30 5.67
N VAL A 79 -8.97 -2.40 4.71
CA VAL A 79 -7.72 -3.15 4.87
C VAL A 79 -6.71 -2.43 5.77
N LEU A 80 -6.64 -1.08 5.73
CA LEU A 80 -5.61 -0.33 6.46
C LEU A 80 -5.60 -0.59 7.98
N PRO A 81 -6.75 -0.52 8.71
CA PRO A 81 -6.75 -0.76 10.15
C PRO A 81 -6.38 -2.21 10.50
N VAL A 82 -6.81 -3.18 9.69
CA VAL A 82 -6.51 -4.60 9.89
C VAL A 82 -5.00 -4.85 9.82
N LEU A 83 -4.32 -4.29 8.81
CA LEU A 83 -2.88 -4.43 8.68
C LEU A 83 -2.11 -3.65 9.74
N ALA A 84 -2.62 -2.50 10.19
CA ALA A 84 -1.90 -1.65 11.14
C ALA A 84 -1.73 -2.30 12.53
N VAL A 85 -2.66 -3.15 12.95
CA VAL A 85 -2.59 -3.86 14.25
C VAL A 85 -1.60 -5.01 14.22
N GLN A 86 -1.37 -5.61 13.04
CA GLN A 86 -0.63 -6.86 12.91
C GLN A 86 0.89 -6.67 12.76
N ARG A 87 1.40 -5.41 12.81
CA ARG A 87 2.74 -5.09 12.31
C ARG A 87 3.54 -4.15 13.21
N ASP A 88 4.84 -4.41 13.26
CA ASP A 88 5.88 -3.59 13.90
C ASP A 88 7.05 -3.24 12.94
N ASP A 89 6.91 -3.57 11.66
CA ASP A 89 7.91 -3.37 10.59
C ASP A 89 7.84 -1.97 9.92
N ALA A 90 8.61 -1.78 8.84
CA ALA A 90 8.63 -0.53 8.07
C ALA A 90 7.25 -0.13 7.51
N ALA A 91 6.37 -1.09 7.22
CA ALA A 91 5.03 -0.81 6.73
C ALA A 91 4.10 -0.32 7.85
N ALA A 92 4.35 -0.67 9.12
CA ALA A 92 3.56 -0.18 10.25
C ALA A 92 3.55 1.36 10.33
N GLY A 93 4.71 2.00 10.08
CA GLY A 93 4.81 3.46 10.02
C GLY A 93 4.01 4.07 8.87
N VAL A 94 4.00 3.42 7.71
CA VAL A 94 3.24 3.85 6.52
C VAL A 94 1.74 3.78 6.79
N LEU A 95 1.27 2.66 7.36
CA LEU A 95 -0.13 2.44 7.69
C LEU A 95 -0.65 3.45 8.72
N LYS A 96 0.12 3.69 9.80
CA LYS A 96 -0.24 4.69 10.83
C LYS A 96 -0.43 6.08 10.24
N ARG A 97 0.52 6.55 9.40
CA ARG A 97 0.40 7.86 8.71
C ARG A 97 -0.83 7.91 7.80
N ALA A 98 -1.06 6.85 7.02
CA ALA A 98 -2.21 6.76 6.12
C ALA A 98 -3.54 6.82 6.88
N MET A 99 -3.66 6.09 8.00
CA MET A 99 -4.84 6.11 8.84
C MET A 99 -5.11 7.49 9.44
N THR A 100 -4.08 8.19 9.90
CA THR A 100 -4.20 9.58 10.39
C THR A 100 -4.71 10.51 9.28
N VAL A 101 -4.10 10.47 8.09
CA VAL A 101 -4.49 11.32 6.97
C VAL A 101 -5.91 11.03 6.49
N MET A 102 -6.34 9.76 6.50
CA MET A 102 -7.68 9.35 6.04
C MET A 102 -8.75 9.36 7.14
N ASN A 103 -8.39 9.80 8.35
CA ASN A 103 -9.22 9.83 9.55
C ASN A 103 -9.90 8.46 9.82
N LEU A 104 -9.10 7.39 9.80
CA LEU A 104 -9.57 6.02 10.02
C LEU A 104 -9.47 5.62 11.50
N PRO A 105 -10.42 4.81 12.01
CA PRO A 105 -10.39 4.34 13.38
C PRO A 105 -9.22 3.38 13.60
N THR A 106 -8.59 3.45 14.77
CA THR A 106 -7.71 2.41 15.27
C THR A 106 -8.55 1.27 15.82
N LEU A 107 -8.26 0.03 15.41
CA LEU A 107 -8.85 -1.14 16.04
C LEU A 107 -8.18 -1.29 17.42
N SER A 108 -8.98 -1.14 18.48
CA SER A 108 -8.60 -1.25 19.90
C SER A 108 -8.52 -2.69 20.37
#